data_AF-A0A553KNA6-F1
#
_entry.id   AF-A0A553KNA6-F1
#
_cell.length_a   1.000
_cell.length_b   1.000
_cell.length_c   1.000
_cell.angle_alpha   90.00
_cell.angle_beta   90.00
_cell.angle_gamma   90.00
#
_symmetry.space_group_name_H-M   'P 1'
#
loop_
_entity.id
_entity.type
_entity.pdbx_description
1 polymer ?
#
loop_
_entity_poly.entity_id
_entity_poly.type
_entity_poly.pdbx_seq_one_letter_code
_entity_poly.pdbx_strand_id
1 'polypeptide(L)' 'KWHLLTGYTQQDIERFAQKNFKAVVKKPQEGDQVIHGTDFYLVDQNGTIVKYYSGLNDVPYEEILKHIDMLQE' A
#
# COMPACT_ATOMS: atom_id res chain seq x y z
N LYS A 1 10.91 -6.81 -11.44
CA LYS A 1 10.53 -8.05 -10.72
C LYS A 1 9.50 -7.67 -9.66
N TRP A 2 8.36 -8.35 -9.57
CA TRP A 2 7.37 -8.10 -8.51
C TRP A 2 7.61 -9.07 -7.36
N HIS A 3 7.66 -8.54 -6.14
CA HIS A 3 7.69 -9.31 -4.89
C HIS A 3 6.36 -9.22 -4.14
N LEU A 4 5.73 -10.36 -3.88
CA LEU A 4 4.60 -10.48 -2.96
C LEU A 4 5.17 -10.97 -1.62
N LEU A 5 4.89 -10.24 -0.54
CA LEU A 5 5.53 -10.45 0.77
C LEU A 5 4.59 -11.17 1.75
N THR A 6 5.16 -12.05 2.57
CA THR A 6 4.44 -12.81 3.62
C THR A 6 5.44 -13.32 4.66
N GLY A 7 5.00 -14.18 5.60
CA GLY A 7 5.83 -14.82 6.63
C GLY A 7 5.80 -14.12 7.99
N TYR A 8 5.03 -13.05 8.13
CA TYR A 8 4.77 -12.31 9.37
C TYR A 8 3.45 -12.75 10.03
N THR A 9 3.25 -12.37 11.29
CA THR A 9 1.98 -12.61 11.97
C THR A 9 0.89 -11.62 11.52
N GLN A 10 -0.38 -11.96 11.74
CA GLN A 10 -1.49 -11.03 11.52
C GLN A 10 -1.29 -9.72 12.32
N GLN A 11 -0.87 -9.81 13.60
CA GLN A 11 -0.65 -8.63 14.43
C GLN A 11 0.44 -7.71 13.89
N ASP A 12 1.50 -8.29 13.31
CA ASP A 12 2.61 -7.51 12.76
C ASP A 12 2.16 -6.70 11.54
N ILE A 13 1.38 -7.30 10.63
CA ILE A 13 0.91 -6.57 9.45
C ILE A 13 -0.14 -5.51 9.80
N GLU A 14 -1.01 -5.77 10.79
CA GLU A 14 -1.95 -4.76 11.31
C GLU A 14 -1.20 -3.54 11.84
N ARG A 15 -0.18 -3.76 12.67
CA ARG A 15 0.65 -2.68 13.23
C ARG A 15 1.47 -1.97 12.14
N PHE A 16 2.05 -2.72 11.21
CA PHE A 16 2.89 -2.17 10.14
C PHE A 16 2.10 -1.27 9.19
N ALA A 17 0.92 -1.72 8.75
CA ALA A 17 0.03 -0.94 7.90
C ALA A 17 -0.43 0.35 8.61
N GLN A 18 -0.86 0.26 9.86
CA GLN A 18 -1.29 1.42 10.63
C GLN A 18 -0.15 2.43 10.86
N LYS A 19 1.05 1.95 11.20
CA LYS A 19 2.18 2.82 11.54
C LYS A 19 2.71 3.55 10.31
N ASN A 20 2.97 2.82 9.23
CA ASN A 20 3.72 3.32 8.08
C ASN A 20 2.81 3.87 6.97
N PHE A 21 1.66 3.23 6.72
CA PHE A 21 0.76 3.56 5.61
C PHE A 21 -0.49 4.30 6.06
N LYS A 22 -0.70 4.42 7.39
CA LYS A 22 -1.95 4.93 7.99
C LYS A 22 -3.19 4.16 7.50
N ALA A 23 -2.98 2.91 7.07
CA ALA A 23 -4.02 2.04 6.55
C ALA A 23 -4.51 1.08 7.63
N VAL A 24 -5.79 0.73 7.56
CA VAL A 24 -6.36 -0.34 8.38
C VAL A 24 -6.05 -1.67 7.71
N VAL A 25 -5.59 -2.62 8.50
CA VAL A 25 -5.65 -4.05 8.18
C VAL A 25 -6.31 -4.71 9.39
N LYS A 26 -7.30 -5.58 9.16
CA LYS A 26 -7.96 -6.34 10.21
C LYS A 26 -8.57 -7.62 9.66
N LYS A 27 -8.30 -8.75 10.32
CA LYS A 27 -9.03 -9.99 10.07
C LYS A 27 -10.14 -10.15 11.13
N PRO A 28 -11.43 -10.08 10.74
CA PRO A 28 -12.54 -10.40 11.64
C PRO A 28 -12.47 -11.86 12.14
N GLN A 29 -13.10 -12.14 13.27
CA GLN A 29 -13.16 -13.50 13.82
C GLN A 29 -14.04 -14.43 12.97
N GLU A 30 -15.06 -13.85 12.32
CA GLU A 30 -16.00 -14.55 11.47
C GLU A 30 -15.75 -14.22 9.99
N GLY A 31 -15.87 -15.23 9.13
CA GLY A 31 -15.64 -15.10 7.69
C GLY A 31 -14.18 -15.29 7.25
N ASP A 32 -13.97 -15.21 5.94
CA ASP A 32 -12.67 -15.39 5.29
C ASP A 32 -12.06 -14.09 4.75
N GLN A 33 -12.82 -12.99 4.78
CA GLN A 33 -12.40 -11.69 4.27
C GLN A 33 -11.53 -10.93 5.27
N VAL A 34 -10.58 -10.16 4.74
CA VAL A 34 -9.74 -9.24 5.51
C VAL A 34 -10.14 -7.83 5.14
N ILE A 35 -10.38 -6.98 6.15
CA ILE A 35 -10.55 -5.55 5.94
C ILE A 35 -9.15 -4.97 5.72
N HIS A 36 -8.90 -4.38 4.56
CA HIS A 36 -7.63 -3.74 4.26
C HIS A 36 -7.81 -2.49 3.40
N GLY A 37 -6.83 -1.58 3.44
CA GLY A 37 -6.74 -0.47 2.50
C GLY A 37 -6.55 -0.95 1.06
N THR A 38 -7.06 -0.19 0.10
CA THR A 38 -7.04 -0.51 -1.33
C THR A 38 -6.23 0.49 -2.14
N ASP A 39 -5.44 1.33 -1.47
CA ASP A 39 -4.64 2.37 -2.11
C ASP A 39 -3.31 1.80 -2.61
N PHE A 40 -2.83 2.37 -3.71
CA PHE A 40 -1.43 2.25 -4.13
C PHE A 40 -0.61 3.38 -3.51
N TYR A 41 0.60 3.06 -3.08
CA TYR A 41 1.53 4.01 -2.46
C TYR A 41 2.80 4.13 -3.31
N LEU A 42 3.18 5.36 -3.64
CA LEU A 42 4.45 5.65 -4.31
C LEU A 42 5.51 5.98 -3.24
N VAL A 43 6.60 5.22 -3.25
CA VAL A 43 7.70 5.34 -2.29
C VAL A 43 8.96 5.76 -3.03
N ASP A 44 9.64 6.79 -2.52
CA ASP A 44 10.89 7.32 -3.12
C ASP A 44 12.13 6.46 -2.76
N GLN A 45 13.29 6.84 -3.29
CA GLN A 45 14.57 6.16 -3.07
C GLN A 45 15.03 6.18 -1.61
N ASN A 46 14.51 7.10 -0.80
CA ASN A 46 14.81 7.20 0.63
C ASN A 46 13.87 6.33 1.48
N GLY A 47 12.90 5.64 0.87
CA GLY A 47 11.90 4.84 1.56
C GLY A 47 10.73 5.67 2.11
N THR A 48 10.51 6.88 1.60
CA THR A 48 9.44 7.78 2.03
C THR A 48 8.22 7.65 1.12
N ILE A 49 7.03 7.49 1.71
CA ILE A 49 5.77 7.56 0.96
C ILE A 49 5.54 9.02 0.54
N VAL A 50 5.54 9.29 -0.77
CA VAL A 50 5.37 10.65 -1.31
C VAL A 50 3.95 10.90 -1.84
N LYS A 51 3.25 9.85 -2.25
CA LYS A 51 1.87 9.89 -2.77
C LYS A 51 1.11 8.60 -2.49
N TYR A 52 -0.22 8.69 -2.50
CA TYR A 52 -1.12 7.54 -2.53
C TYR A 52 -2.25 7.79 -3.54
N TYR A 53 -2.81 6.72 -4.09
CA TYR A 53 -3.87 6.76 -5.11
C TYR A 53 -4.88 5.64 -4.85
N SER A 54 -6.16 5.86 -5.14
CA SER A 54 -7.16 4.79 -5.14
C SER A 54 -6.75 3.67 -6.09
N GLY A 55 -6.76 2.43 -5.61
CA GLY A 55 -6.53 1.22 -6.41
C GLY A 55 -7.79 0.46 -6.79
N LEU A 56 -8.99 1.02 -6.51
CA LEU A 56 -10.28 0.38 -6.83
C LEU A 56 -10.82 0.85 -8.18
N ASN A 57 -11.31 2.09 -8.21
CA ASN A 57 -11.94 2.70 -9.38
C ASN A 57 -11.12 3.90 -9.86
N ASP A 58 -11.12 4.12 -11.17
CA ASP A 58 -10.50 5.27 -11.84
C ASP A 58 -9.04 5.49 -11.44
N VAL A 59 -8.26 4.40 -11.40
CA VAL A 59 -6.84 4.46 -11.05
C VAL A 59 -6.11 5.39 -12.03
N PRO A 60 -5.47 6.48 -11.56
CA PRO A 60 -4.90 7.50 -12.42
C PRO A 60 -3.51 7.08 -12.92
N TYR A 61 -3.44 6.05 -13.77
CA TYR A 61 -2.17 5.46 -14.22
C TYR A 61 -1.20 6.47 -14.86
N GLU A 62 -1.72 7.38 -15.70
CA GLU A 62 -0.90 8.43 -16.33
C GLU A 62 -0.26 9.36 -15.30
N GLU A 63 -0.97 9.70 -14.22
CA GLU A 63 -0.44 10.52 -13.14
C GLU A 63 0.60 9.75 -12.31
N ILE A 64 0.35 8.46 -12.05
CA ILE A 64 1.29 7.59 -11.34
C ILE A 64 2.61 7.50 -12.12
N LEU A 65 2.56 7.25 -13.43
CA LEU A 65 3.74 7.18 -14.28
C LEU A 65 4.51 8.50 -14.29
N LYS A 66 3.80 9.63 -14.45
CA LYS A 66 4.41 10.96 -14.40
C LYS A 66 5.14 11.22 -13.08
N HIS A 67 4.55 10.83 -11.95
CA HIS A 67 5.19 10.98 -10.64
C HIS A 67 6.37 10.03 -10.44
N ILE A 68 6.33 8.81 -11.01
CA ILE A 68 7.48 7.91 -11.03
C ILE A 68 8.64 8.55 -11.80
N ASP A 69 8.38 9.10 -12.98
CA ASP A 69 9.41 9.74 -13.81
C ASP A 69 10.06 10.93 -13.10
N MET A 70 9.27 11.77 -12.41
CA MET A 70 9.79 12.88 -11.60
C MET A 70 10.73 12.44 -10.48
N LEU A 71 10.57 11.23 -9.95
CA LEU A 71 11.46 10.73 -8.90
C LEU A 71 12.78 10.20 -9.48
N GLN A 72 12.84 9.87 -10.77
CA GLN A 72 14.04 9.28 -11.39
C GLN A 72 15.07 10.32 -11.84
N GLU A 73 14.70 11.60 -11.86
CA GLU A 73 15.60 12.73 -12.14
C GLU A 73 16.46 13.10 -10.92
#